data_AF-A0A6S7CUD6-F1
#
_entry.id   AF-A0A6S7CUD6-F1
#
_cell.length_a   1.000
_cell.length_b   1.000
_cell.length_c   1.000
_cell.angle_alpha   90.00
_cell.angle_beta   90.00
_cell.angle_gamma   90.00
#
_symmetry.space_group_name_H-M   'P 1'
#
loop_
_entity.id
_entity.type
_entity.pdbx_description
1 polymer ?
#
loop_
_entity_poly.entity_id
_entity_poly.type
_entity_poly.pdbx_seq_one_letter_code
_entity_poly.pdbx_strand_id
1 'polypeptide(L)'
;MKAIRKLIRADGAETELHGPHAIQDVCQMIGADALDTVRLADRVHVMLVDDDGISKGLPVNPAATRLYQDARGVPLQIRGDVVVVPDSDYARHA
;
A
#
# COMPACT_ATOMS: atom_id res chain seq x y z
N MET A 1 5.82 18.45 -6.33
CA MET A 1 6.34 17.07 -6.44
C MET A 1 5.34 16.25 -7.23
N LYS A 2 5.80 15.35 -8.13
CA LYS A 2 4.90 14.41 -8.81
C LYS A 2 4.34 13.45 -7.77
N ALA A 3 3.03 13.25 -7.77
CA ALA A 3 2.39 12.35 -6.82
C ALA A 3 2.79 10.89 -7.16
N ILE A 4 3.34 10.17 -6.19
CA ILE A 4 3.88 8.81 -6.36
C ILE A 4 2.71 7.83 -6.44
N ARG A 5 2.76 6.96 -7.44
CA ARG A 5 1.89 5.79 -7.56
C ARG A 5 2.76 4.59 -7.85
N LYS A 6 2.78 3.61 -6.96
CA LYS A 6 3.63 2.43 -7.13
C LYS A 6 3.06 1.18 -6.50
N LEU A 7 3.38 0.05 -7.11
CA LEU A 7 3.24 -1.28 -6.56
C LEU A 7 4.59 -1.71 -5.98
N ILE A 8 4.59 -2.13 -4.71
CA ILE A 8 5.76 -2.70 -4.04
C ILE A 8 5.47 -4.17 -3.80
N ARG A 9 6.21 -5.05 -4.47
CA ARG A 9 6.14 -6.49 -4.29
C ARG A 9 6.93 -6.92 -3.05
N ALA A 10 6.49 -7.99 -2.40
CA ALA A 10 7.18 -8.54 -1.23
C ALA A 10 8.57 -9.12 -1.55
N ASP A 11 8.83 -9.45 -2.81
CA ASP A 11 10.16 -9.87 -3.30
C ASP A 11 11.15 -8.69 -3.48
N GLY A 12 10.69 -7.45 -3.27
CA GLY A 12 11.48 -6.23 -3.39
C GLY A 12 11.36 -5.54 -4.74
N ALA A 13 10.63 -6.08 -5.72
CA ALA A 13 10.36 -5.40 -6.97
C ALA A 13 9.42 -4.20 -6.77
N GLU A 14 9.72 -3.08 -7.42
CA GLU A 14 8.83 -1.91 -7.46
C GLU A 14 8.41 -1.61 -8.89
N THR A 15 7.14 -1.24 -9.09
CA THR A 15 6.60 -0.87 -10.40
C THR A 15 5.87 0.46 -10.28
N GLU A 16 6.21 1.44 -11.14
CA GLU A 16 5.45 2.69 -11.25
C GLU A 16 4.07 2.40 -11.83
N LEU A 17 3.04 2.99 -11.23
CA LEU A 17 1.66 2.89 -11.71
C LEU A 17 1.24 4.20 -12.38
N HIS A 18 0.40 4.09 -13.41
CA HIS A 18 -0.07 5.24 -14.17
C HIS A 18 -1.54 5.53 -13.89
N GLY A 19 -1.82 6.72 -13.35
CA GLY A 19 -3.17 7.19 -13.04
C GLY A 19 -3.83 6.47 -11.85
N PRO A 20 -5.05 6.91 -11.47
CA PRO A 20 -5.85 6.24 -10.45
C PRO A 20 -6.30 4.85 -10.91
N HIS A 21 -6.42 3.92 -9.97
CA HIS A 21 -6.92 2.56 -10.21
C HIS A 21 -8.20 2.34 -9.38
N ALA A 22 -9.15 1.56 -9.91
CA ALA A 22 -10.30 1.16 -9.12
C ALA A 22 -9.85 0.27 -7.95
N ILE A 23 -10.58 0.31 -6.83
CA ILE A 23 -10.25 -0.50 -5.65
C ILE A 23 -10.16 -1.99 -6.01
N GLN A 24 -11.06 -2.46 -6.88
CA GLN A 24 -11.05 -3.86 -7.33
C GLN A 24 -9.79 -4.22 -8.13
N ASP A 25 -9.28 -3.30 -8.95
CA ASP A 25 -8.02 -3.50 -9.67
C ASP A 25 -6.84 -3.58 -8.70
N VAL A 26 -6.83 -2.74 -7.66
CA VAL A 26 -5.81 -2.79 -6.60
C VAL A 26 -5.87 -4.12 -5.86
N CYS A 27 -7.06 -4.58 -5.44
CA CYS A 27 -7.25 -5.89 -4.82
C CYS A 27 -6.66 -7.01 -5.67
N GLN A 28 -6.98 -7.04 -6.97
CA GLN A 28 -6.44 -8.03 -7.90
C GLN A 28 -4.92 -7.92 -8.06
N MET A 29 -4.39 -6.69 -8.11
CA MET A 29 -2.96 -6.43 -8.29
C MET A 29 -2.11 -6.99 -7.15
N ILE A 30 -2.61 -6.95 -5.92
CA ILE A 30 -1.88 -7.41 -4.71
C ILE A 30 -2.40 -8.74 -4.14
N GLY A 31 -3.46 -9.32 -4.71
CA GLY A 31 -4.06 -10.58 -4.24
C GLY A 31 -4.87 -10.46 -2.95
N ALA A 32 -5.47 -9.29 -2.70
CA ALA A 32 -6.25 -9.01 -1.50
C ALA A 32 -7.75 -9.23 -1.72
N ASP A 33 -8.42 -9.75 -0.69
CA ASP A 33 -9.90 -9.86 -0.65
C ASP A 33 -10.51 -8.64 0.06
N ALA A 34 -9.76 -8.06 1.00
CA ALA A 34 -10.07 -6.85 1.72
C ALA A 34 -8.82 -5.98 1.87
N LEU A 35 -8.99 -4.67 1.81
CA LEU A 35 -7.90 -3.70 1.96
C LEU A 35 -8.00 -2.96 3.30
N ASP A 36 -6.87 -2.79 3.97
CA ASP A 36 -6.70 -1.73 4.97
C ASP A 36 -5.87 -0.58 4.38
N THR A 37 -6.08 0.63 4.92
CA THR A 37 -5.46 1.86 4.41
C THR A 37 -4.56 2.50 5.47
N VAL A 38 -3.29 2.66 5.13
CA VAL A 38 -2.28 3.28 5.99
C VAL A 38 -1.88 4.64 5.43
N ARG A 39 -2.27 5.72 6.10
CA ARG A 39 -1.74 7.05 5.78
C ARG A 39 -0.25 7.13 6.11
N LEU A 40 0.57 7.49 5.12
CA LEU A 40 2.02 7.55 5.25
C LEU A 40 2.49 8.84 5.94
N ALA A 41 3.76 8.83 6.37
CA ALA A 41 4.37 9.92 7.13
C ALA A 41 4.35 11.28 6.41
N ASP A 42 4.43 11.28 5.07
CA ASP A 42 4.37 12.49 4.25
C ASP A 42 2.99 13.16 4.20
N ARG A 43 1.96 12.51 4.76
CA ARG A 43 0.57 12.98 4.84
C ARG A 43 -0.11 13.20 3.49
N VAL A 44 0.52 12.84 2.38
CA VAL A 44 0.03 12.98 1.00
C VAL A 44 -0.37 11.62 0.42
N HIS A 45 0.36 10.56 0.76
CA HIS A 45 0.13 9.22 0.22
C HIS A 45 -0.51 8.29 1.26
N VAL A 46 -1.24 7.31 0.73
CA VAL A 46 -1.74 6.15 1.45
C VAL A 46 -1.11 4.89 0.88
N MET A 47 -0.92 3.90 1.74
CA MET A 47 -0.53 2.55 1.38
C MET A 47 -1.73 1.63 1.60
N LEU A 48 -2.14 0.94 0.55
CA LEU A 48 -3.20 -0.06 0.53
C LEU A 48 -2.55 -1.43 0.74
N VAL A 49 -3.01 -2.14 1.78
CA VAL A 49 -2.45 -3.43 2.21
C VAL A 49 -3.55 -4.49 2.24
N ASP A 50 -3.19 -5.76 2.01
CA ASP A 50 -4.10 -6.88 2.28
C ASP A 50 -4.30 -7.02 3.80
N ASP A 51 -5.54 -6.82 4.27
CA ASP A 51 -5.90 -6.92 5.69
C ASP A 51 -5.59 -8.33 6.25
N ASP A 52 -5.73 -9.34 5.39
CA ASP A 52 -5.51 -10.75 5.71
C ASP A 52 -4.06 -11.21 5.48
N GLY A 53 -3.12 -10.32 5.17
CA GLY A 53 -1.74 -10.71 4.82
C GLY A 53 -1.04 -11.54 5.91
N ILE A 54 -1.35 -11.30 7.19
CA ILE A 54 -0.85 -12.10 8.32
C ILE A 54 -1.54 -13.47 8.38
N SER A 55 -2.87 -13.51 8.29
CA SER A 55 -3.66 -14.75 8.41
C SER A 55 -3.38 -15.71 7.26
N LYS A 56 -3.16 -15.17 6.05
CA LYS A 56 -2.73 -15.88 4.84
C LYS A 56 -1.28 -16.38 4.88
N GLY A 57 -0.49 -15.92 5.85
CA GLY A 57 0.94 -16.28 5.94
C GLY A 57 1.79 -15.72 4.80
N LEU A 58 1.41 -14.57 4.23
CA LEU A 58 2.15 -13.95 3.12
C LEU A 58 3.58 -13.57 3.54
N PRO A 59 4.53 -13.49 2.58
CA PRO A 59 5.89 -13.06 2.85
C PRO A 59 5.92 -11.63 3.40
N VAL A 60 6.87 -11.34 4.29
CA VAL A 60 7.12 -9.99 4.79
C VAL A 60 7.59 -9.12 3.63
N ASN A 61 7.01 -7.93 3.50
CA ASN A 61 7.44 -6.90 2.57
C ASN A 61 8.30 -5.87 3.33
N PRO A 62 9.64 -5.89 3.17
CA PRO A 62 10.52 -5.04 3.98
C PRO A 62 10.32 -3.55 3.72
N ALA A 63 10.08 -3.17 2.46
CA ALA A 63 9.86 -1.78 2.07
C ALA A 63 8.53 -1.26 2.63
N ALA A 64 7.44 -2.02 2.50
CA ALA A 64 6.14 -1.67 3.08
C ALA A 64 6.19 -1.62 4.62
N THR A 65 6.90 -2.56 5.24
CA THR A 65 7.10 -2.59 6.70
C THR A 65 7.80 -1.33 7.17
N ARG A 66 8.85 -0.88 6.48
CA ARG A 66 9.55 0.37 6.81
C ARG A 66 8.61 1.58 6.68
N LEU A 67 7.86 1.68 5.58
CA LEU A 67 6.88 2.76 5.39
C LEU A 67 5.83 2.79 6.51
N TYR A 68 5.33 1.63 6.93
CA TYR A 68 4.39 1.52 8.04
C TYR A 68 5.00 1.96 9.37
N GLN A 69 6.20 1.49 9.68
CA GLN A 69 6.92 1.83 10.91
C GLN A 69 7.24 3.32 10.99
N ASP A 70 7.68 3.92 9.88
CA ASP A 70 7.93 5.36 9.78
C ASP A 70 6.64 6.17 9.99
N ALA A 71 5.49 5.67 9.53
CA ALA A 71 4.20 6.35 9.64
C ALA A 71 3.52 6.18 11.02
N ARG A 72 3.67 5.01 11.65
CA ARG A 72 2.92 4.63 12.87
C ARG A 72 3.78 4.59 14.13
N GLY A 73 5.10 4.46 14.00
CA GLY A 73 6.02 4.32 15.14
C GLY A 73 5.88 2.99 15.89
N VAL A 74 5.26 1.96 15.30
CA VAL A 74 5.06 0.64 15.92
C VAL A 74 5.67 -0.46 15.06
N PRO A 75 6.22 -1.54 15.66
CA PRO A 75 7.06 -2.53 14.97
C PRO A 75 6.27 -3.61 14.20
N LEU A 76 5.06 -3.31 13.73
CA LEU A 76 4.26 -4.29 12.97
C LEU A 76 4.90 -4.55 11.59
N GLN A 77 4.88 -5.81 11.17
CA GLN A 77 5.34 -6.21 9.84
C GLN A 77 4.17 -6.22 8.86
N ILE A 78 4.37 -5.61 7.69
CA ILE A 78 3.44 -5.71 6.58
C ILE A 78 3.81 -6.95 5.75
N ARG A 79 2.79 -7.75 5.40
CA ARG A 79 2.94 -8.98 4.65
C ARG A 79 2.14 -8.91 3.35
N GLY A 80 2.73 -9.41 2.27
CA GLY A 80 2.18 -9.32 0.91
C GLY A 80 2.59 -8.07 0.14
N ASP A 81 2.07 -7.97 -1.07
CA ASP A 81 2.31 -6.82 -1.94
C ASP A 81 1.45 -5.64 -1.50
N VAL A 82 1.89 -4.42 -1.80
CA VAL A 82 1.16 -3.20 -1.43
C VAL A 82 1.15 -2.21 -2.56
N VAL A 83 0.14 -1.34 -2.57
CA VAL A 83 0.06 -0.21 -3.49
C VAL A 83 0.16 1.08 -2.69
N VAL A 84 1.04 1.99 -3.12
CA VAL A 84 1.16 3.35 -2.59
C VAL A 84 0.61 4.32 -3.62
N VAL A 85 -0.37 5.13 -3.23
CA VAL A 85 -1.02 6.13 -4.09
C VAL A 85 -1.34 7.41 -3.31
N PRO A 86 -1.60 8.54 -3.97
CA PRO A 86 -2.06 9.75 -3.30
C PRO A 86 -3.42 9.53 -2.63
N ASP A 87 -3.62 10.09 -1.45
CA ASP A 87 -4.93 10.08 -0.77
C ASP A 87 -6.03 10.73 -1.63
N SER A 88 -5.64 11.72 -2.46
CA SER A 88 -6.52 12.39 -3.41
C SER A 88 -7.08 11.49 -4.51
N ASP A 89 -6.53 10.28 -4.72
CA ASP A 89 -7.09 9.34 -5.70
C ASP A 89 -8.47 8.80 -5.25
N TYR A 90 -8.78 8.88 -3.95
CA TYR A 90 -10.07 8.47 -3.38
C TYR A 90 -10.82 9.59 -2.66
N ALA A 91 -10.16 10.70 -2.33
CA ALA A 91 -10.83 11.86 -1.78
C ALA A 91 -11.77 12.48 -2.83
N ARG A 92 -13.07 12.57 -2.53
CA ARG A 92 -13.96 13.45 -3.30
C ARG A 92 -13.55 14.89 -3.03
N HIS A 93 -13.37 15.68 -4.07
CA HIS A 93 -13.32 17.13 -3.92
C HIS A 93 -14.68 17.57 -3.34
N ALA A 94 -14.63 18.21 -2.17
CA ALA A 94 -15.76 18.88 -1.55
C ALA A 94 -16.07 20.20 -2.28
#